data_AF-A0A8H3ZJH4-F1
#
_entry.id   AF-A0A8H3ZJH4-F1
#
_cell.length_a   1.000
_cell.length_b   1.000
_cell.length_c   1.000
_cell.angle_alpha   90.00
_cell.angle_beta   90.00
_cell.angle_gamma   90.00
#
_symmetry.space_group_name_H-M   'P 1'
#
loop_
_entity.id
_entity.type
_entity.pdbx_description
1 polymer ?
#
loop_
_entity_poly.entity_id
_entity_poly.type
_entity_poly.pdbx_seq_one_letter_code
_entity_poly.pdbx_strand_id
1 'polypeptide(L)'
;MASQQDLQDLLRLITARKVPMMTAMSQVKALQAVNLRSIQQIADALSDVVEGALGDSKTARSLQSACKSHLKRPSNKRAGDAPTSRPDRKRPRIDPGASSSIDPGASSSIESEQQSTGQEQEDALALPVITDEEGIEGVSIYTNRAPVMLAFAIELLRFTMPEQPLSSRLSLAQAVVSINSRSKAASLGLSDSIPEGVSWGEGQPKVTIMGRSITVLKRGDYHARSVHEAAVPTAITTVNTRLTMNAPSQMSVDKSITGHSRWTTSTQVTLKSSTFVARVSTLEQPWQVTSMLHSLLISEPSLQTATHNAWGYRLYQGDRDGDGDGGTREGCEDDGETGCGEFILRLMRETGATGAIVVLTRWYGGEMLGPDRWRLMRTCVIEALSDRLRLSQSSAGHDGAAVWALDLQHVASNPTGNSNSSQGHEGCDRSVVGAAIHRPESARAYLLKSFASGPSSQGNSKGGKTGTKSRLAVKEESEAELRQNLGKLLGALRLLFESWAPQISPQEMDRRAWQFYVRVRPDVESGPSGWGAKGWLNLNSILQLRYQEKSDKA
;
A
#
# COMPACT_ATOMS: atom_id res chain seq x y z
N MET A 1 -48.47 -26.19 -28.05
CA MET A 1 -48.65 -24.76 -27.76
C MET A 1 -47.45 -24.31 -26.94
N ALA A 2 -46.68 -23.31 -27.37
CA ALA A 2 -45.59 -22.76 -26.54
C ALA A 2 -46.21 -21.87 -25.48
N SER A 3 -45.80 -21.99 -24.22
CA SER A 3 -46.33 -21.12 -23.18
C SER A 3 -45.77 -19.71 -23.35
N GLN A 4 -46.55 -18.68 -23.00
CA GLN A 4 -46.06 -17.29 -22.98
C GLN A 4 -44.82 -17.15 -22.07
N GLN A 5 -44.71 -18.03 -21.08
CA GLN A 5 -43.56 -18.13 -20.18
C GLN A 5 -42.28 -18.59 -20.90
N ASP A 6 -42.37 -19.61 -21.77
CA ASP A 6 -41.20 -20.10 -22.54
C ASP A 6 -40.61 -19.00 -23.43
N LEU A 7 -41.46 -18.15 -24.00
CA LEU A 7 -41.05 -17.00 -24.80
C LEU A 7 -40.28 -15.98 -23.96
N GLN A 8 -40.80 -15.64 -22.79
CA GLN A 8 -40.18 -14.67 -21.87
C GLN A 8 -38.83 -15.18 -21.36
N ASP A 9 -38.75 -16.47 -20.99
CA ASP A 9 -37.53 -17.07 -20.50
C ASP A 9 -36.45 -17.14 -21.60
N LEU A 10 -36.84 -17.43 -22.85
CA LEU A 10 -35.92 -17.43 -23.99
C LEU A 10 -35.41 -16.03 -24.32
N LEU A 11 -36.28 -15.01 -24.30
CA LEU A 11 -35.88 -13.61 -24.50
C LEU A 11 -34.95 -13.12 -23.39
N ARG A 12 -35.22 -13.49 -22.13
CA ARG A 12 -34.37 -13.16 -20.98
C ARG A 12 -32.98 -13.81 -21.11
N LEU A 13 -32.91 -15.05 -21.60
CA LEU A 13 -31.65 -15.77 -21.79
C LEU A 13 -30.82 -15.21 -22.96
N ILE A 14 -31.46 -14.79 -24.06
CA ILE A 14 -30.78 -14.18 -25.20
C ILE A 14 -30.29 -12.76 -24.86
N THR A 15 -31.11 -11.95 -24.18
CA THR A 15 -30.71 -10.59 -23.77
C THR A 15 -29.62 -10.59 -22.68
N ALA A 16 -29.55 -11.62 -21.83
CA ALA A 16 -28.44 -11.81 -20.89
C ALA A 16 -27.06 -11.94 -21.58
N ARG A 17 -27.03 -12.25 -22.88
CA ARG A 17 -25.81 -12.30 -23.71
C ARG A 17 -25.45 -10.94 -24.34
N LYS A 18 -26.04 -9.84 -23.86
CA LYS A 18 -25.88 -8.46 -24.38
C LYS A 18 -26.38 -8.30 -25.83
N VAL A 19 -27.35 -9.12 -26.25
CA VAL A 19 -28.01 -8.98 -27.55
C VAL A 19 -29.14 -7.95 -27.44
N PRO A 20 -29.24 -6.94 -28.33
CA PRO A 20 -30.33 -5.97 -28.32
C PRO A 20 -31.70 -6.64 -28.43
N MET A 21 -32.73 -6.07 -27.79
CA MET A 21 -34.07 -6.65 -27.72
C MET A 21 -34.67 -6.96 -29.11
N MET A 22 -34.47 -6.06 -30.10
CA MET A 22 -34.96 -6.30 -31.47
C MET A 22 -34.32 -7.53 -32.13
N THR A 23 -33.01 -7.71 -31.94
CA THR A 23 -32.28 -8.87 -32.46
C THR A 23 -32.64 -10.14 -31.68
N ALA A 24 -32.91 -10.04 -30.38
CA ALA A 24 -33.40 -11.17 -29.60
C ALA A 24 -34.77 -11.66 -30.11
N MET A 25 -35.69 -10.73 -30.39
CA MET A 25 -37.01 -11.06 -30.94
C MET A 25 -36.92 -11.72 -32.33
N SER A 26 -36.01 -11.28 -33.20
CA SER A 26 -35.82 -11.90 -34.52
C SER A 26 -35.24 -13.32 -34.41
N GLN A 27 -34.26 -13.53 -33.53
CA GLN A 27 -33.69 -14.86 -33.26
C GLN A 27 -34.74 -15.83 -32.71
N VAL A 28 -35.58 -15.37 -31.78
CA VAL A 28 -36.67 -16.18 -31.24
C VAL A 28 -37.70 -16.54 -32.31
N LYS A 29 -38.06 -15.61 -33.20
CA LYS A 29 -38.98 -15.87 -34.31
C LYS A 29 -38.40 -16.90 -35.30
N ALA A 30 -37.11 -16.85 -35.58
CA ALA A 30 -36.41 -17.81 -36.43
C ALA A 30 -36.37 -19.21 -35.81
N LEU A 31 -36.12 -19.33 -34.50
CA LEU A 31 -36.16 -20.60 -33.77
C LEU A 31 -37.59 -21.19 -33.70
N GLN A 32 -38.60 -20.34 -33.54
CA GLN A 32 -40.00 -20.76 -33.56
C GLN A 32 -40.45 -21.30 -34.92
N ALA A 33 -39.92 -20.76 -36.03
CA ALA A 33 -40.19 -21.25 -37.38
C ALA A 33 -39.70 -22.70 -37.60
N VAL A 34 -38.65 -23.11 -36.87
CA VAL A 34 -38.09 -24.48 -36.88
C VAL A 34 -38.67 -25.35 -35.73
N ASN A 35 -39.78 -24.91 -35.12
CA ASN A 35 -40.44 -25.57 -33.98
C ASN A 35 -39.61 -25.71 -32.70
N LEU A 36 -38.53 -24.93 -32.55
CA LEU A 36 -37.75 -24.85 -31.31
C LEU A 36 -38.32 -23.71 -30.45
N ARG A 37 -39.22 -24.05 -29.53
CA ARG A 37 -40.01 -23.05 -28.79
C ARG A 37 -39.66 -22.97 -27.30
N SER A 38 -38.90 -23.91 -26.75
CA SER A 38 -38.48 -23.91 -25.34
C SER A 38 -36.96 -24.06 -25.17
N ILE A 39 -36.45 -23.64 -24.01
CA ILE A 39 -35.03 -23.75 -23.64
C ILE A 39 -34.56 -25.22 -23.65
N GLN A 40 -35.43 -26.15 -23.22
CA GLN A 40 -35.16 -27.59 -23.26
C GLN A 40 -35.01 -28.09 -24.70
N GLN A 41 -35.94 -27.73 -25.58
CA GLN A 41 -35.91 -28.14 -26.99
C GLN A 41 -34.65 -27.63 -27.70
N ILE A 42 -34.19 -26.42 -27.40
CA ILE A 42 -32.96 -25.86 -27.98
C ILE A 42 -31.70 -26.54 -27.43
N ALA A 43 -31.70 -26.96 -26.17
CA ALA A 43 -30.59 -27.69 -25.55
C ALA A 43 -30.43 -29.10 -26.11
N ASP A 44 -31.53 -29.77 -26.43
CA ASP A 44 -31.57 -31.16 -26.92
C ASP A 44 -31.52 -31.25 -28.46
N ALA A 45 -31.75 -30.16 -29.19
CA ALA A 45 -31.69 -30.12 -30.64
C ALA A 45 -30.27 -30.35 -31.20
N LEU A 46 -30.21 -30.98 -32.37
CA LEU A 46 -28.97 -31.12 -33.15
C LEU A 46 -28.42 -29.74 -33.54
N SER A 47 -27.10 -29.57 -33.44
CA SER A 47 -26.45 -28.29 -33.71
C SER A 47 -26.71 -27.77 -35.13
N ASP A 48 -26.83 -28.65 -36.12
CA ASP A 48 -27.11 -28.29 -37.52
C ASP A 48 -28.49 -27.63 -37.70
N VAL A 49 -29.48 -28.02 -36.91
CA VAL A 49 -30.85 -27.46 -36.96
C VAL A 49 -30.89 -26.06 -36.37
N VAL A 50 -30.11 -25.81 -35.31
CA VAL A 50 -30.00 -24.49 -34.67
C VAL A 50 -29.12 -23.54 -35.51
N GLU A 51 -28.06 -24.07 -36.12
CA GLU A 51 -27.23 -23.33 -37.08
C GLU A 51 -28.04 -22.92 -38.33
N GLY A 52 -28.86 -23.83 -38.87
CA GLY A 52 -29.76 -23.54 -40.00
C GLY A 52 -30.84 -22.50 -39.68
N ALA A 53 -31.30 -22.42 -38.42
CA ALA A 53 -32.30 -21.44 -37.99
C ALA A 53 -31.72 -20.02 -37.78
N LEU A 54 -30.50 -19.92 -37.25
CA LEU A 54 -29.87 -18.64 -36.89
C LEU A 54 -28.92 -18.10 -37.96
N GLY A 55 -28.49 -18.93 -38.92
CA GLY A 55 -27.61 -18.55 -40.03
C GLY A 55 -26.14 -18.28 -39.63
N ASP A 56 -25.81 -18.34 -38.34
CA ASP A 56 -24.45 -18.13 -37.84
C ASP A 56 -24.06 -19.21 -36.79
N SER A 57 -23.01 -19.95 -37.11
CA SER A 57 -22.49 -21.04 -36.28
C SER A 57 -22.01 -20.57 -34.90
N LYS A 58 -21.47 -19.35 -34.80
CA LYS A 58 -20.98 -18.82 -33.51
C LYS A 58 -22.14 -18.50 -32.57
N THR A 59 -23.19 -17.85 -33.07
CA THR A 59 -24.36 -17.49 -32.26
C THR A 59 -25.18 -18.72 -31.85
N ALA A 60 -25.31 -19.71 -32.73
CA ALA A 60 -25.98 -20.98 -32.46
C ALA A 60 -25.30 -21.80 -31.35
N ARG A 61 -23.98 -22.00 -31.42
CA ARG A 61 -23.22 -22.72 -30.38
C ARG A 61 -23.26 -22.01 -29.04
N SER A 62 -23.15 -20.69 -29.05
CA SER A 62 -23.22 -19.88 -27.82
C SER A 62 -24.62 -19.90 -27.20
N LEU A 63 -25.69 -19.92 -28.01
CA LEU A 63 -27.06 -20.09 -27.52
C LEU A 63 -27.30 -21.48 -26.94
N GLN A 64 -26.91 -22.55 -27.64
CA GLN A 64 -27.06 -23.93 -27.16
C GLN A 64 -26.29 -24.15 -25.85
N SER A 65 -25.08 -23.61 -25.73
CA SER A 65 -24.29 -23.67 -24.50
C SER A 65 -25.00 -22.93 -23.34
N ALA A 66 -25.58 -21.76 -23.61
CA ALA A 66 -26.35 -21.01 -22.62
C ALA A 66 -27.61 -21.78 -22.17
N CYS A 67 -28.37 -22.39 -23.08
CA CYS A 67 -29.54 -23.22 -22.74
C CYS A 67 -29.14 -24.44 -21.88
N LYS A 68 -28.05 -25.14 -22.25
CA LYS A 68 -27.52 -26.27 -21.45
C LYS A 68 -27.05 -25.84 -20.06
N SER A 69 -26.44 -24.66 -19.94
CA SER A 69 -26.03 -24.11 -18.64
C SER A 69 -27.21 -23.71 -17.76
N HIS A 70 -28.28 -23.20 -18.37
CA HIS A 70 -29.51 -22.80 -17.67
C HIS A 70 -30.24 -24.02 -17.09
N LEU A 71 -30.25 -25.14 -17.80
CA LEU A 71 -30.85 -26.41 -17.34
C LEU A 71 -30.05 -27.10 -16.24
N LYS A 72 -28.73 -26.90 -16.17
CA LYS A 72 -27.87 -27.46 -15.11
C LYS A 72 -27.99 -26.72 -13.77
N ARG A 73 -28.68 -25.58 -13.73
CA ARG A 73 -28.84 -24.79 -12.50
C ARG A 73 -30.04 -25.34 -11.71
N PRO A 74 -29.87 -25.83 -10.47
CA PRO A 74 -31.00 -26.29 -9.66
C PRO A 74 -31.96 -25.11 -9.39
N SER A 75 -33.25 -25.38 -9.57
CA SER A 75 -34.37 -24.44 -9.59
C SER A 75 -34.69 -23.85 -8.20
N ASN A 76 -33.87 -22.92 -7.71
CA ASN A 76 -34.39 -21.95 -6.76
C ASN A 76 -35.21 -20.91 -7.52
N LYS A 77 -36.54 -21.10 -7.48
CA LYS A 77 -37.59 -20.18 -7.99
C LYS A 77 -37.24 -18.71 -7.73
N ARG A 78 -37.31 -17.90 -8.79
CA ARG A 78 -38.00 -16.59 -8.82
C ARG A 78 -38.05 -16.01 -10.25
N ALA A 79 -39.26 -15.98 -10.80
CA ALA A 79 -39.67 -15.09 -11.89
C ALA A 79 -40.14 -13.74 -11.27
N GLY A 80 -39.92 -12.63 -11.99
CA GLY A 80 -40.39 -11.27 -11.67
C GLY A 80 -41.91 -11.11 -11.91
N ASP A 81 -42.58 -9.98 -11.61
CA ASP A 81 -42.14 -8.58 -11.68
C ASP A 81 -43.02 -7.64 -10.79
N ALA A 82 -42.55 -6.39 -10.63
CA ALA A 82 -42.84 -5.30 -9.65
C ALA A 82 -44.29 -4.74 -9.48
N PRO A 83 -44.57 -3.67 -8.67
CA PRO A 83 -43.77 -2.95 -7.66
C PRO A 83 -44.46 -2.87 -6.26
N THR A 84 -43.81 -2.24 -5.29
CA THR A 84 -44.26 -1.93 -3.91
C THR A 84 -43.92 -2.95 -2.80
N SER A 85 -43.45 -2.38 -1.69
CA SER A 85 -43.25 -2.95 -0.35
C SER A 85 -42.13 -4.01 -0.17
N ARG A 86 -41.03 -3.55 0.43
CA ARG A 86 -40.03 -4.37 1.11
C ARG A 86 -40.69 -5.10 2.31
N PRO A 87 -40.47 -6.41 2.54
CA PRO A 87 -40.86 -7.01 3.81
C PRO A 87 -39.72 -6.87 4.83
N ASP A 88 -40.11 -6.32 5.97
CA ASP A 88 -39.34 -6.21 7.20
C ASP A 88 -38.77 -7.56 7.67
N ARG A 89 -37.47 -7.56 7.95
CA ARG A 89 -36.96 -8.22 9.17
C ARG A 89 -36.15 -7.19 9.95
N LYS A 90 -36.91 -6.55 10.84
CA LYS A 90 -36.56 -5.74 12.02
C LYS A 90 -35.05 -5.65 12.32
N ARG A 91 -34.46 -4.52 11.92
CA ARG A 91 -33.48 -3.81 12.76
C ARG A 91 -34.27 -2.83 13.64
N PRO A 92 -33.94 -2.66 14.93
CA PRO A 92 -34.69 -1.76 15.80
C PRO A 92 -34.48 -0.31 15.32
N ARG A 93 -35.60 0.40 15.08
CA ARG A 93 -35.62 1.84 14.89
C ARG A 93 -35.45 2.50 16.26
N ILE A 94 -34.45 3.37 16.38
CA ILE A 94 -34.36 4.35 17.46
C ILE A 94 -35.14 5.57 16.96
N ASP A 95 -36.27 5.87 17.61
CA ASP A 95 -37.01 7.12 17.37
C ASP A 95 -36.29 8.29 18.07
N PRO A 96 -36.20 9.46 17.43
CA PRO A 96 -35.65 10.66 18.03
C PRO A 96 -36.74 11.35 18.87
N GLY A 97 -36.59 11.36 20.18
CA GLY A 97 -37.45 12.15 21.08
C GLY A 97 -38.09 11.35 22.21
N ALA A 98 -37.28 10.73 23.06
CA ALA A 98 -37.68 10.39 24.42
C ALA A 98 -36.46 10.52 25.33
N SER A 99 -36.50 11.54 26.20
CA SER A 99 -35.57 11.71 27.31
C SER A 99 -35.76 10.56 28.31
N SER A 100 -34.77 9.68 28.44
CA SER A 100 -34.65 8.81 29.62
C SER A 100 -33.18 8.43 29.84
N SER A 101 -32.74 8.66 31.07
CA SER A 101 -31.44 8.41 31.69
C SER A 101 -30.65 7.20 31.17
N ILE A 102 -29.36 7.45 30.92
CA ILE A 102 -28.33 6.49 30.52
C ILE A 102 -27.93 5.61 31.72
N ASP A 103 -28.06 4.29 31.58
CA ASP A 103 -27.38 3.29 32.43
C ASP A 103 -26.03 2.87 31.80
N PRO A 104 -24.90 2.90 32.52
CA PRO A 104 -23.55 2.78 31.97
C PRO A 104 -23.01 1.33 31.88
N GLY A 105 -23.76 0.39 31.29
CA GLY A 105 -23.42 -1.06 31.33
C GLY A 105 -23.38 -1.85 30.02
N ALA A 106 -23.69 -1.27 28.85
CA ALA A 106 -23.94 -2.04 27.62
C ALA A 106 -22.87 -1.92 26.51
N SER A 107 -21.77 -1.20 26.74
CA SER A 107 -20.70 -1.00 25.73
C SER A 107 -19.74 -2.18 25.58
N SER A 108 -19.65 -3.08 26.56
CA SER A 108 -18.62 -4.12 26.58
C SER A 108 -18.90 -5.34 25.70
N SER A 109 -20.16 -5.59 25.31
CA SER A 109 -20.54 -6.81 24.57
C SER A 109 -20.44 -6.69 23.05
N ILE A 110 -20.59 -5.49 22.49
CA ILE A 110 -20.46 -5.24 21.04
C ILE A 110 -18.98 -5.21 20.60
N GLU A 111 -18.10 -4.68 21.45
CA GLU A 111 -16.65 -4.66 21.21
C GLU A 111 -16.06 -6.09 21.19
N SER A 112 -16.55 -6.98 22.05
CA SER A 112 -16.09 -8.38 22.09
C SER A 112 -16.47 -9.20 20.85
N GLU A 113 -17.63 -8.96 20.23
CA GLU A 113 -18.05 -9.66 19.00
C GLU A 113 -17.33 -9.13 17.75
N GLN A 114 -17.02 -7.83 17.69
CA GLN A 114 -16.25 -7.26 16.59
C GLN A 114 -14.76 -7.69 16.64
N GLN A 115 -14.19 -7.80 17.85
CA GLN A 115 -12.80 -8.25 18.03
C GLN A 115 -12.61 -9.75 17.71
N SER A 116 -13.59 -10.62 18.01
CA SER A 116 -13.48 -12.06 17.71
C SER A 116 -13.44 -12.33 16.20
N THR A 117 -14.27 -11.64 15.42
CA THR A 117 -14.26 -11.76 13.95
C THR A 117 -12.96 -11.26 13.31
N GLY A 118 -12.34 -10.21 13.89
CA GLY A 118 -11.05 -9.69 13.45
C GLY A 118 -9.92 -10.70 13.64
N GLN A 119 -9.84 -11.33 14.82
CA GLN A 119 -8.79 -12.30 15.13
C GLN A 119 -8.89 -13.56 14.28
N GLU A 120 -10.10 -14.08 14.05
CA GLU A 120 -10.33 -15.23 13.16
C GLU A 120 -9.84 -14.97 11.73
N GLN A 121 -10.02 -13.74 11.24
CA GLN A 121 -9.54 -13.33 9.94
C GLN A 121 -8.00 -13.28 9.87
N GLU A 122 -7.32 -12.85 10.93
CA GLU A 122 -5.85 -12.86 11.00
C GLU A 122 -5.30 -14.28 11.10
N ASP A 123 -5.95 -15.15 11.87
CA ASP A 123 -5.58 -16.56 12.00
C ASP A 123 -5.71 -17.28 10.65
N ALA A 124 -6.75 -16.98 9.86
CA ALA A 124 -6.91 -17.49 8.49
C ALA A 124 -5.78 -17.02 7.53
N LEU A 125 -5.18 -15.86 7.82
CA LEU A 125 -4.09 -15.28 7.04
C LEU A 125 -2.69 -15.69 7.53
N ALA A 126 -2.60 -16.44 8.64
CA ALA A 126 -1.33 -16.90 9.20
C ALA A 126 -0.44 -17.59 8.13
N LEU A 127 0.86 -17.30 8.22
CA LEU A 127 1.90 -17.84 7.36
C LEU A 127 2.73 -18.86 8.14
N PRO A 128 3.19 -19.95 7.50
CA PRO A 128 4.10 -20.89 8.15
C PRO A 128 5.42 -20.19 8.45
N VAL A 129 6.00 -20.45 9.63
CA VAL A 129 7.33 -19.96 10.00
C VAL A 129 8.07 -21.09 10.70
N ILE A 130 9.28 -21.39 10.24
CA ILE A 130 10.15 -22.43 10.78
C ILE A 130 11.48 -21.76 11.13
N THR A 131 11.81 -21.64 12.41
CA THR A 131 13.03 -20.96 12.91
C THR A 131 14.16 -21.92 13.26
N ASP A 132 14.05 -23.19 12.88
CA ASP A 132 15.10 -24.20 13.09
C ASP A 132 16.30 -23.94 12.16
N GLU A 133 17.44 -23.54 12.72
CA GLU A 133 18.61 -23.10 11.95
C GLU A 133 19.22 -24.24 11.11
N GLU A 134 19.41 -25.41 11.72
CA GLU A 134 20.00 -26.58 11.05
C GLU A 134 19.14 -27.00 9.84
N GLY A 135 17.81 -26.92 9.97
CA GLY A 135 16.87 -27.19 8.90
C GLY A 135 16.83 -26.16 7.77
N ILE A 136 17.36 -24.95 8.00
CA ILE A 136 17.39 -23.83 7.03
C ILE A 136 18.71 -23.81 6.25
N GLU A 137 19.86 -24.03 6.90
CA GLU A 137 21.20 -23.85 6.31
C GLU A 137 21.44 -24.68 5.03
N GLY A 138 20.84 -25.87 4.92
CA GLY A 138 20.99 -26.75 3.76
C GLY A 138 20.02 -26.50 2.59
N VAL A 139 19.13 -25.51 2.69
CA VAL A 139 18.01 -25.39 1.75
C VAL A 139 18.25 -24.35 0.66
N SER A 140 18.02 -24.77 -0.59
CA SER A 140 18.00 -23.90 -1.76
C SER A 140 16.62 -23.87 -2.40
N ILE A 141 16.12 -22.68 -2.69
CA ILE A 141 14.80 -22.45 -3.26
C ILE A 141 14.95 -21.85 -4.66
N TYR A 142 14.12 -22.28 -5.60
CA TYR A 142 14.03 -21.76 -6.95
C TYR A 142 12.79 -20.88 -7.12
N THR A 143 12.99 -19.55 -7.22
CA THR A 143 11.87 -18.60 -7.21
C THR A 143 12.18 -17.29 -7.96
N ASN A 144 11.13 -16.50 -8.19
CA ASN A 144 11.22 -15.15 -8.76
C ASN A 144 11.63 -14.14 -7.69
N ARG A 145 12.14 -12.98 -8.11
CA ARG A 145 12.49 -11.87 -7.19
C ARG A 145 11.28 -11.27 -6.45
N ALA A 146 10.11 -11.21 -7.08
CA ALA A 146 8.91 -10.57 -6.52
C ALA A 146 8.33 -11.28 -5.27
N PRO A 147 8.17 -12.62 -5.26
CA PRO A 147 7.79 -13.35 -4.03
C PRO A 147 8.77 -13.15 -2.87
N VAL A 148 10.08 -13.10 -3.15
CA VAL A 148 11.10 -12.86 -2.12
C VAL A 148 10.98 -11.44 -1.56
N MET A 149 10.72 -10.44 -2.41
CA MET A 149 10.47 -9.07 -1.97
C MET A 149 9.23 -8.97 -1.09
N LEU A 150 8.17 -9.70 -1.45
CA LEU A 150 6.94 -9.75 -0.67
C LEU A 150 7.19 -10.33 0.73
N ALA A 151 7.87 -11.47 0.82
CA ALA A 151 8.25 -12.09 2.09
C ALA A 151 9.16 -11.18 2.94
N PHE A 152 10.16 -10.56 2.29
CA PHE A 152 11.09 -9.63 2.94
C PHE A 152 10.36 -8.41 3.52
N ALA A 153 9.45 -7.80 2.77
CA ALA A 153 8.69 -6.62 3.23
C ALA A 153 7.74 -6.96 4.39
N ILE A 154 7.13 -8.16 4.42
CA ILE A 154 6.26 -8.58 5.53
C ILE A 154 7.03 -8.72 6.85
N GLU A 155 8.21 -9.36 6.81
CA GLU A 155 9.05 -9.49 8.00
C GLU A 155 9.66 -8.13 8.39
N LEU A 156 10.10 -7.30 7.43
CA LEU A 156 10.54 -5.93 7.71
C LEU A 156 9.47 -5.12 8.47
N LEU A 157 8.22 -5.13 7.97
CA LEU A 157 7.11 -4.40 8.58
C LEU A 157 6.77 -4.87 9.99
N ARG A 158 7.13 -6.10 10.37
CA ARG A 158 6.99 -6.59 11.74
C ARG A 158 7.85 -5.77 12.72
N PHE A 159 9.02 -5.31 12.28
CA PHE A 159 9.94 -4.52 13.10
C PHE A 159 9.73 -3.02 12.92
N THR A 160 9.39 -2.57 11.70
CA THR A 160 9.23 -1.14 11.41
C THR A 160 7.85 -0.59 11.77
N MET A 161 6.82 -1.43 11.77
CA MET A 161 5.43 -1.06 12.07
C MET A 161 4.73 -2.18 12.87
N PRO A 162 5.16 -2.46 14.12
CA PRO A 162 4.65 -3.58 14.91
C PRO A 162 3.14 -3.49 15.21
N GLU A 163 2.58 -2.29 15.23
CA GLU A 163 1.15 -2.02 15.42
C GLU A 163 0.27 -2.60 14.29
N GLN A 164 0.86 -2.93 13.14
CA GLN A 164 0.11 -3.39 11.97
C GLN A 164 -0.14 -4.90 12.03
N PRO A 165 -1.41 -5.35 12.00
CA PRO A 165 -1.75 -6.78 11.94
C PRO A 165 -1.23 -7.40 10.64
N LEU A 166 -1.22 -8.74 10.58
CA LEU A 166 -0.64 -9.48 9.45
C LEU A 166 -1.32 -9.12 8.13
N SER A 167 -2.64 -8.97 8.13
CA SER A 167 -3.41 -8.56 6.96
C SER A 167 -3.00 -7.18 6.42
N SER A 168 -2.79 -6.20 7.30
CA SER A 168 -2.29 -4.88 6.93
C SER A 168 -0.86 -4.95 6.38
N ARG A 169 0.02 -5.73 7.02
CA ARG A 169 1.38 -5.95 6.53
C ARG A 169 1.41 -6.61 5.14
N LEU A 170 0.55 -7.60 4.90
CA LEU A 170 0.38 -8.25 3.59
C LEU A 170 -0.08 -7.25 2.51
N SER A 171 -1.03 -6.38 2.85
CA SER A 171 -1.53 -5.34 1.94
C SER A 171 -0.44 -4.32 1.58
N LEU A 172 0.25 -3.79 2.58
CA LEU A 172 1.35 -2.83 2.42
C LEU A 172 2.50 -3.44 1.61
N ALA A 173 2.92 -4.67 1.94
CA ALA A 173 3.99 -5.37 1.23
C ALA A 173 3.62 -5.63 -0.24
N GLN A 174 2.37 -5.99 -0.52
CA GLN A 174 1.89 -6.15 -1.90
C GLN A 174 1.94 -4.83 -2.69
N ALA A 175 1.65 -3.70 -2.05
CA ALA A 175 1.78 -2.38 -2.67
C ALA A 175 3.24 -2.05 -3.02
N VAL A 176 4.20 -2.34 -2.11
CA VAL A 176 5.65 -2.19 -2.37
C VAL A 176 6.06 -2.97 -3.61
N VAL A 177 5.68 -4.25 -3.68
CA VAL A 177 6.03 -5.13 -4.82
C VAL A 177 5.40 -4.62 -6.12
N SER A 178 4.15 -4.17 -6.07
CA SER A 178 3.44 -3.62 -7.23
C SER A 178 4.10 -2.34 -7.74
N ILE A 179 4.48 -1.42 -6.85
CA ILE A 179 5.23 -0.19 -7.19
C ILE A 179 6.59 -0.53 -7.81
N ASN A 180 7.36 -1.42 -7.19
CA ASN A 180 8.69 -1.78 -7.65
C ASN A 180 8.66 -2.48 -9.02
N SER A 181 7.70 -3.38 -9.21
CA SER A 181 7.44 -4.01 -10.51
C SER A 181 7.16 -2.93 -11.56
N ARG A 182 6.22 -2.01 -11.33
CA ARG A 182 5.88 -0.96 -12.31
C ARG A 182 7.04 -0.03 -12.65
N SER A 183 7.76 0.48 -11.64
CA SER A 183 8.93 1.32 -11.89
C SER A 183 9.96 0.59 -12.77
N LYS A 184 10.11 -0.71 -12.57
CA LYS A 184 11.04 -1.51 -13.36
C LYS A 184 10.49 -1.82 -14.76
N ALA A 185 9.20 -2.10 -14.92
CA ALA A 185 8.56 -2.27 -16.23
C ALA A 185 8.67 -0.98 -17.08
N ALA A 186 8.41 0.19 -16.48
CA ALA A 186 8.59 1.48 -17.13
C ALA A 186 10.06 1.72 -17.52
N SER A 187 11.02 1.40 -16.63
CA SER A 187 12.45 1.51 -16.95
C SER A 187 12.90 0.59 -18.09
N LEU A 188 12.17 -0.50 -18.33
CA LEU A 188 12.45 -1.47 -19.40
C LEU A 188 11.64 -1.17 -20.68
N GLY A 189 10.83 -0.10 -20.70
CA GLY A 189 9.95 0.24 -21.82
C GLY A 189 8.81 -0.75 -22.04
N LEU A 190 8.45 -1.57 -21.04
CA LEU A 190 7.40 -2.59 -21.13
C LEU A 190 6.00 -2.07 -20.77
N SER A 191 5.90 -0.82 -20.32
CA SER A 191 4.63 -0.16 -19.97
C SER A 191 4.69 1.31 -20.36
N ASP A 192 3.60 1.82 -20.94
CA ASP A 192 3.42 3.25 -21.13
C ASP A 192 3.49 3.95 -19.76
N SER A 193 4.36 4.95 -19.64
CA SER A 193 4.42 5.81 -18.46
C SER A 193 3.04 6.41 -18.20
N ILE A 194 2.60 6.39 -16.94
CA ILE A 194 1.40 7.13 -16.53
C ILE A 194 1.60 8.58 -17.00
N PRO A 195 0.61 9.21 -17.68
CA PRO A 195 0.76 10.58 -18.16
C PRO A 195 1.20 11.52 -17.04
N GLU A 196 2.24 12.32 -17.30
CA GLU A 196 2.68 13.37 -16.39
C GLU A 196 1.51 14.33 -16.12
N GLY A 197 1.19 14.58 -14.86
CA GLY A 197 0.14 15.52 -14.44
C GLY A 197 -1.09 14.93 -13.75
N VAL A 198 -1.19 13.60 -13.59
CA VAL A 198 -2.33 13.00 -12.85
C VAL A 198 -1.91 12.49 -11.47
N SER A 199 -2.05 13.35 -10.47
CA SER A 199 -1.78 13.05 -9.05
C SER A 199 -2.99 12.37 -8.40
N TRP A 200 -3.02 11.04 -8.45
CA TRP A 200 -4.01 10.25 -7.72
C TRP A 200 -3.70 10.23 -6.22
N GLY A 201 -4.70 10.49 -5.39
CA GLY A 201 -4.56 10.40 -3.93
C GLY A 201 -3.89 11.62 -3.27
N GLU A 202 -4.06 12.81 -3.84
CA GLU A 202 -3.86 14.06 -3.09
C GLU A 202 -4.80 14.08 -1.86
N GLY A 203 -4.29 14.56 -0.73
CA GLY A 203 -5.00 14.58 0.56
C GLY A 203 -5.10 13.23 1.31
N GLN A 204 -4.80 12.08 0.70
CA GLN A 204 -4.77 10.79 1.40
C GLN A 204 -3.49 10.60 2.20
N PRO A 205 -3.54 9.93 3.37
CA PRO A 205 -2.35 9.63 4.15
C PRO A 205 -1.39 8.74 3.35
N LYS A 206 -0.09 9.04 3.45
CA LYS A 206 0.98 8.32 2.76
C LYS A 206 1.96 7.74 3.78
N VAL A 207 2.34 6.50 3.56
CA VAL A 207 3.34 5.78 4.37
C VAL A 207 4.51 5.42 3.48
N THR A 208 5.73 5.61 3.97
CA THR A 208 6.95 5.27 3.23
C THR A 208 7.47 3.92 3.70
N ILE A 209 7.67 2.99 2.76
CA ILE A 209 8.21 1.65 3.04
C ILE A 209 9.29 1.35 1.98
N MET A 210 10.49 0.96 2.41
CA MET A 210 11.65 0.70 1.55
C MET A 210 11.93 1.85 0.57
N GLY A 211 11.75 3.11 1.02
CA GLY A 211 11.94 4.31 0.20
C GLY A 211 10.83 4.57 -0.84
N ARG A 212 9.70 3.87 -0.77
CA ARG A 212 8.53 4.08 -1.65
C ARG A 212 7.35 4.65 -0.87
N SER A 213 6.76 5.73 -1.38
CA SER A 213 5.54 6.32 -0.82
C SER A 213 4.30 5.53 -1.28
N ILE A 214 3.52 5.02 -0.34
CA ILE A 214 2.29 4.26 -0.55
C ILE A 214 1.13 5.05 0.05
N THR A 215 0.07 5.26 -0.72
CA THR A 215 -1.19 5.82 -0.21
C THR A 215 -1.94 4.78 0.59
N VAL A 216 -2.37 5.14 1.80
CA VAL A 216 -3.03 4.24 2.73
C VAL A 216 -4.42 4.70 3.09
N LEU A 217 -5.24 3.78 3.59
CA LEU A 217 -6.57 4.01 4.12
C LEU A 217 -6.65 3.44 5.53
N LYS A 218 -7.10 4.23 6.51
CA LYS A 218 -7.29 3.78 7.90
C LYS A 218 -8.36 2.68 7.96
N ARG A 219 -8.09 1.66 8.77
CA ARG A 219 -9.03 0.59 9.10
C ARG A 219 -9.92 1.02 10.26
N GLY A 220 -11.23 0.95 10.04
CA GLY A 220 -12.22 1.21 11.09
C GLY A 220 -12.47 0.01 12.00
N ASP A 221 -12.08 -1.20 11.56
CA ASP A 221 -12.30 -2.49 12.23
C ASP A 221 -11.21 -2.86 13.25
N TYR A 222 -10.14 -2.06 13.36
CA TYR A 222 -9.00 -2.33 14.25
C TYR A 222 -8.64 -1.08 15.03
N HIS A 223 -8.69 -1.18 16.36
CA HIS A 223 -8.08 -0.21 17.28
C HIS A 223 -6.89 -0.95 17.89
N ALA A 224 -5.65 -0.50 17.65
CA ALA A 224 -4.52 -1.12 18.32
C ALA A 224 -4.74 -0.98 19.82
N ARG A 225 -4.47 -2.05 20.55
CA ARG A 225 -4.22 -1.96 21.98
C ARG A 225 -3.12 -0.92 22.17
N SER A 226 -3.40 0.11 22.96
CA SER A 226 -2.35 0.86 23.62
C SER A 226 -1.51 -0.15 24.43
N VAL A 227 -0.34 -0.53 23.95
CA VAL A 227 0.55 -1.41 24.70
C VAL A 227 1.22 -0.58 25.81
N HIS A 228 0.47 -0.36 26.88
CA HIS A 228 0.98 0.00 28.20
C HIS A 228 0.25 -0.85 29.25
N GLU A 229 0.16 -2.17 29.05
CA GLU A 229 -0.09 -3.12 30.14
C GLU A 229 0.11 -4.54 29.62
N ALA A 230 1.35 -5.03 29.76
CA ALA A 230 1.63 -6.46 29.78
C ALA A 230 2.55 -6.73 30.95
N ALA A 231 2.01 -7.47 31.91
CA ALA A 231 2.55 -7.77 33.22
C ALA A 231 3.97 -8.37 33.16
N VAL A 232 4.87 -7.83 33.97
CA VAL A 232 6.13 -8.49 34.36
C VAL A 232 5.88 -9.14 35.72
N PRO A 233 6.02 -10.47 35.87
CA PRO A 233 5.92 -11.10 37.18
C PRO A 233 7.18 -10.81 38.01
N THR A 234 6.91 -10.41 39.24
CA THR A 234 7.80 -10.08 40.35
C THR A 234 8.89 -11.13 40.61
N ALA A 235 10.15 -10.69 40.68
CA ALA A 235 11.17 -11.33 41.50
C ALA A 235 11.95 -10.27 42.28
N ILE A 236 11.99 -10.51 43.59
CA ILE A 236 12.45 -9.68 44.69
C ILE A 236 13.98 -9.59 44.67
N THR A 237 14.57 -8.40 44.85
CA THR A 237 15.79 -8.22 45.65
C THR A 237 15.84 -6.80 46.20
N THR A 238 15.63 -6.73 47.50
CA THR A 238 15.80 -5.60 48.41
C THR A 238 17.26 -5.20 48.53
N VAL A 239 17.61 -3.92 48.31
CA VAL A 239 18.65 -3.24 49.11
C VAL A 239 18.21 -1.81 49.39
N ASN A 240 18.02 -1.53 50.68
CA ASN A 240 17.69 -0.23 51.24
C ASN A 240 18.93 0.69 51.22
N THR A 241 18.79 1.97 50.84
CA THR A 241 19.58 3.03 51.52
C THR A 241 18.85 4.39 51.54
N ARG A 242 18.14 4.59 52.64
CA ARG A 242 18.01 5.80 53.49
C ARG A 242 17.81 7.20 52.86
N LEU A 243 16.60 7.69 53.07
CA LEU A 243 16.15 9.08 53.08
C LEU A 243 16.90 9.96 54.10
N THR A 244 17.20 11.20 53.71
CA THR A 244 17.19 12.37 54.61
C THR A 244 16.36 13.47 53.98
N MET A 245 15.21 13.76 54.59
CA MET A 245 14.39 14.93 54.29
C MET A 245 14.80 16.09 55.19
N ASN A 246 14.87 17.30 54.63
CA ASN A 246 14.49 18.54 55.30
C ASN A 246 14.09 19.57 54.24
N ALA A 247 12.87 20.09 54.40
CA ALA A 247 12.15 21.08 53.56
C ALA A 247 12.58 22.54 53.97
N PRO A 248 12.08 23.67 53.38
CA PRO A 248 10.80 23.83 52.67
C PRO A 248 10.77 24.71 51.40
N SER A 249 9.74 24.45 50.59
CA SER A 249 8.94 25.43 49.84
C SER A 249 9.63 26.48 48.98
N GLN A 250 9.91 26.14 47.72
CA GLN A 250 9.66 27.06 46.60
C GLN A 250 8.96 26.27 45.50
N MET A 251 7.79 26.75 45.08
CA MET A 251 7.08 26.25 43.91
C MET A 251 7.95 26.46 42.66
N SER A 252 8.72 25.44 42.28
CA SER A 252 9.33 25.36 40.96
C SER A 252 8.27 24.86 39.99
N VAL A 253 7.60 25.81 39.33
CA VAL A 253 6.98 25.56 38.04
C VAL A 253 8.11 25.08 37.12
N ASP A 254 8.11 23.81 36.75
CA ASP A 254 9.07 23.23 35.82
C ASP A 254 9.00 23.98 34.50
N LYS A 255 9.96 24.89 34.34
CA LYS A 255 10.23 25.67 33.14
C LYS A 255 11.10 24.81 32.23
N SER A 256 10.51 23.79 31.61
CA SER A 256 11.15 22.99 30.56
C SER A 256 10.32 22.93 29.27
N ILE A 257 9.67 24.05 28.92
CA ILE A 257 9.26 24.36 27.55
C ILE A 257 10.22 25.41 27.01
N THR A 258 11.40 24.98 26.57
CA THR A 258 12.23 25.76 25.63
C THR A 258 12.30 24.95 24.34
N GLY A 259 11.42 25.29 23.41
CA GLY A 259 11.31 24.63 22.11
C GLY A 259 12.57 24.84 21.29
N HIS A 260 13.27 23.76 20.97
CA HIS A 260 14.20 23.76 19.86
C HIS A 260 13.41 23.88 18.56
N SER A 261 13.66 24.94 17.79
CA SER A 261 13.12 25.13 16.45
C SER A 261 13.53 23.93 15.58
N ARG A 262 12.56 23.12 15.14
CA ARG A 262 12.77 21.81 14.51
C ARG A 262 13.19 21.96 13.03
N TRP A 263 14.36 22.53 12.79
CA TRP A 263 14.96 22.61 11.46
C TRP A 263 15.52 21.25 11.03
N THR A 264 15.15 20.79 9.84
CA THR A 264 15.74 19.62 9.19
C THR A 264 16.87 20.08 8.27
N THR A 265 18.05 19.48 8.37
CA THR A 265 19.25 19.94 7.66
C THR A 265 19.75 18.88 6.69
N SER A 266 20.05 19.27 5.45
CA SER A 266 20.69 18.41 4.44
C SER A 266 22.15 18.12 4.74
N THR A 267 22.74 17.17 4.01
CA THR A 267 24.18 16.96 4.03
C THR A 267 24.90 18.17 3.42
N GLN A 268 26.03 18.54 4.03
CA GLN A 268 26.83 19.65 3.55
C GLN A 268 27.63 19.23 2.31
N VAL A 269 27.41 19.92 1.19
CA VAL A 269 28.08 19.60 -0.08
C VAL A 269 29.10 20.70 -0.40
N THR A 270 30.34 20.31 -0.64
CA THR A 270 31.43 21.23 -0.98
C THR A 270 32.00 20.91 -2.36
N LEU A 271 32.17 21.94 -3.19
CA LEU A 271 32.84 21.87 -4.49
C LEU A 271 33.65 23.14 -4.71
N LYS A 272 34.93 23.01 -5.07
CA LYS A 272 35.85 24.14 -5.32
C LYS A 272 35.81 25.17 -4.17
N SER A 273 35.98 24.66 -2.95
CA SER A 273 35.94 25.42 -1.68
C SER A 273 34.64 26.18 -1.39
N SER A 274 33.63 26.10 -2.26
CA SER A 274 32.30 26.63 -2.00
C SER A 274 31.43 25.55 -1.39
N THR A 275 30.71 25.90 -0.33
CA THR A 275 29.95 24.95 0.47
C THR A 275 28.49 25.33 0.53
N PHE A 276 27.61 24.33 0.44
CA PHE A 276 26.16 24.49 0.39
C PHE A 276 25.49 23.64 1.47
N VAL A 277 24.50 24.21 2.15
CA VAL A 277 23.64 23.51 3.11
C VAL A 277 22.22 24.06 2.99
N ALA A 278 21.24 23.20 2.82
CA ALA A 278 19.82 23.55 2.90
C ALA A 278 19.22 23.12 4.24
N ARG A 279 18.37 23.97 4.80
CA ARG A 279 17.59 23.72 6.01
C ARG A 279 16.11 23.95 5.74
N VAL A 280 15.25 23.12 6.30
CA VAL A 280 13.80 23.21 6.08
C VAL A 280 13.06 23.11 7.40
N SER A 281 12.06 23.96 7.59
CA SER A 281 11.16 23.92 8.74
C SER A 281 9.70 23.98 8.30
N THR A 282 8.79 23.54 9.17
CA THR A 282 7.35 23.78 9.03
C THR A 282 7.07 25.27 9.20
N LEU A 283 6.22 25.81 8.33
CA LEU A 283 5.74 27.17 8.42
C LEU A 283 4.20 27.10 8.40
N GLU A 284 3.55 27.78 9.33
CA GLU A 284 2.09 27.85 9.37
C GLU A 284 1.59 29.17 8.78
N GLN A 285 2.30 30.26 9.08
CA GLN A 285 1.85 31.61 8.76
C GLN A 285 2.99 32.48 8.19
N PRO A 286 2.73 33.37 7.22
CA PRO A 286 3.78 34.16 6.57
C PRO A 286 4.57 35.08 7.51
N TRP A 287 3.93 35.64 8.54
CA TRP A 287 4.59 36.55 9.48
C TRP A 287 5.61 35.85 10.40
N GLN A 288 5.54 34.51 10.50
CA GLN A 288 6.50 33.73 11.29
C GLN A 288 7.88 33.66 10.62
N VAL A 289 7.96 33.89 9.30
CA VAL A 289 9.20 33.76 8.51
C VAL A 289 10.35 34.55 9.13
N THR A 290 10.15 35.85 9.38
CA THR A 290 11.20 36.72 9.94
C THR A 290 11.64 36.26 11.33
N SER A 291 10.69 35.87 12.18
CA SER A 291 11.00 35.37 13.53
C SER A 291 11.76 34.04 13.49
N MET A 292 11.41 33.15 12.56
CA MET A 292 12.05 31.85 12.39
C MET A 292 13.47 31.98 11.83
N LEU A 293 13.69 32.89 10.87
CA LEU A 293 15.02 33.18 10.33
C LEU A 293 15.94 33.76 11.42
N HIS A 294 15.44 34.72 12.20
CA HIS A 294 16.23 35.30 13.28
C HIS A 294 16.58 34.26 14.35
N SER A 295 15.62 33.39 14.72
CA SER A 295 15.85 32.26 15.62
C SER A 295 16.91 31.29 15.08
N LEU A 296 16.85 30.97 13.77
CA LEU A 296 17.83 30.10 13.11
C LEU A 296 19.25 30.68 13.17
N LEU A 297 19.41 31.96 12.83
CA LEU A 297 20.71 32.64 12.84
C LEU A 297 21.33 32.76 14.24
N ILE A 298 20.50 32.86 15.29
CA ILE A 298 20.96 32.82 16.68
C ILE A 298 21.38 31.40 17.07
N SER A 299 20.60 30.39 16.66
CA SER A 299 20.89 28.99 16.99
C SER A 299 22.14 28.44 16.31
N GLU A 300 22.44 28.93 15.10
CA GLU A 300 23.57 28.48 14.29
C GLU A 300 24.42 29.69 13.86
N PRO A 301 25.37 30.14 14.71
CA PRO A 301 26.22 31.30 14.43
C PRO A 301 27.03 31.16 13.13
N SER A 302 27.31 29.94 12.69
CA SER A 302 28.01 29.65 11.44
C SER A 302 27.31 30.28 10.22
N LEU A 303 25.98 30.42 10.25
CA LEU A 303 25.20 31.00 9.15
C LEU A 303 25.39 32.50 9.00
N GLN A 304 25.75 33.19 10.08
CA GLN A 304 26.03 34.64 10.02
C GLN A 304 27.31 34.94 9.26
N THR A 305 28.22 33.96 9.17
CA THR A 305 29.46 34.06 8.40
C THR A 305 29.30 33.65 6.93
N ALA A 306 28.11 33.17 6.55
CA ALA A 306 27.85 32.73 5.19
C ALA A 306 27.78 33.92 4.22
N THR A 307 28.09 33.66 2.95
CA THR A 307 28.06 34.67 1.91
C THR A 307 26.62 35.00 1.50
N HIS A 308 25.77 33.97 1.46
CA HIS A 308 24.35 34.09 1.08
C HIS A 308 23.50 33.11 1.91
N ASN A 309 22.35 33.57 2.39
CA ASN A 309 21.29 32.83 3.09
C ASN A 309 19.95 33.08 2.39
N ALA A 310 19.81 32.57 1.16
CA ALA A 310 18.59 32.67 0.39
C ALA A 310 17.47 31.81 1.02
N TRP A 311 16.21 32.21 0.88
CA TRP A 311 15.08 31.44 1.40
C TRP A 311 13.84 31.51 0.51
N GLY A 312 12.95 30.52 0.68
CA GLY A 312 11.66 30.46 0.01
C GLY A 312 10.64 29.67 0.81
N TYR A 313 9.37 30.05 0.75
CA TYR A 313 8.27 29.35 1.42
C TYR A 313 7.03 29.21 0.53
N ARG A 314 6.22 28.18 0.82
CA ARG A 314 4.90 27.96 0.21
C ARG A 314 3.89 27.58 1.29
N LEU A 315 2.76 28.27 1.37
CA LEU A 315 1.70 28.05 2.36
C LEU A 315 0.34 27.87 1.67
N TYR A 316 -0.47 26.94 2.20
CA TYR A 316 -1.83 26.76 1.73
C TYR A 316 -2.75 27.76 2.43
N GLN A 317 -3.48 28.56 1.67
CA GLN A 317 -4.53 29.41 2.22
C GLN A 317 -5.85 28.62 2.14
N GLY A 318 -6.32 28.16 3.31
CA GLY A 318 -7.63 27.52 3.39
C GLY A 318 -8.74 28.52 3.04
N ASP A 319 -9.76 28.02 2.35
CA ASP A 319 -10.99 28.71 2.00
C ASP A 319 -11.70 29.17 3.29
N ARG A 320 -11.40 30.38 3.74
CA ARG A 320 -12.00 30.97 4.95
C ARG A 320 -13.20 31.84 4.65
N ASP A 321 -13.34 32.29 3.41
CA ASP A 321 -14.42 33.14 2.94
C ASP A 321 -14.74 32.70 1.52
N GLY A 322 -15.92 32.09 1.31
CA GLY A 322 -16.31 31.37 0.09
C GLY A 322 -16.40 32.21 -1.18
N ASP A 323 -15.25 32.69 -1.65
CA ASP A 323 -15.03 33.28 -2.96
C ASP A 323 -13.87 32.49 -3.59
N GLY A 324 -14.21 31.70 -4.61
CA GLY A 324 -13.39 30.60 -5.08
C GLY A 324 -12.08 31.04 -5.73
N ASP A 325 -10.99 30.97 -4.97
CA ASP A 325 -9.66 30.57 -5.46
C ASP A 325 -8.79 30.15 -4.26
N GLY A 326 -8.62 28.84 -4.04
CA GLY A 326 -7.76 28.28 -3.00
C GLY A 326 -6.28 28.52 -3.33
N GLY A 327 -5.80 29.75 -3.21
CA GLY A 327 -4.46 30.16 -3.61
C GLY A 327 -3.35 29.63 -2.69
N THR A 328 -2.26 29.14 -3.28
CA THR A 328 -1.02 28.90 -2.53
C THR A 328 -0.28 30.23 -2.40
N ARG A 329 0.02 30.66 -1.17
CA ARG A 329 0.79 31.87 -0.90
C ARG A 329 2.28 31.55 -0.88
N GLU A 330 3.05 32.24 -1.71
CA GLU A 330 4.48 31.99 -1.87
C GLU A 330 5.29 33.26 -1.60
N GLY A 331 6.53 33.11 -1.15
CA GLY A 331 7.46 34.22 -0.95
C GLY A 331 8.91 33.72 -0.91
N CYS A 332 9.84 34.54 -1.39
CA CYS A 332 11.25 34.20 -1.44
C CYS A 332 12.17 35.42 -1.34
N GLU A 333 13.43 35.19 -1.01
CA GLU A 333 14.52 36.16 -0.95
C GLU A 333 15.81 35.54 -1.45
N ASP A 334 16.56 36.27 -2.26
CA ASP A 334 17.76 35.79 -2.93
C ASP A 334 19.03 35.99 -2.09
N ASP A 335 19.02 36.94 -1.16
CA ASP A 335 20.16 37.35 -0.33
C ASP A 335 21.48 37.52 -1.12
N GLY A 336 21.40 38.19 -2.27
CA GLY A 336 22.54 38.49 -3.14
C GLY A 336 22.93 37.38 -4.13
N GLU A 337 22.38 36.15 -4.01
CA GLU A 337 22.53 35.11 -5.03
C GLU A 337 21.36 35.16 -6.03
N THR A 338 21.50 35.99 -7.07
CA THR A 338 20.44 36.30 -8.03
C THR A 338 19.73 35.06 -8.58
N GLY A 339 18.42 34.99 -8.39
CA GLY A 339 17.53 33.93 -8.85
C GLY A 339 17.43 32.71 -7.91
N CYS A 340 18.10 32.73 -6.76
CA CYS A 340 18.12 31.60 -5.83
C CYS A 340 16.78 31.37 -5.12
N GLY A 341 16.08 32.43 -4.70
CA GLY A 341 14.77 32.38 -4.08
C GLY A 341 13.71 31.80 -5.01
N GLU A 342 13.60 32.30 -6.24
CA GLU A 342 12.67 31.73 -7.25
C GLU A 342 13.06 30.29 -7.63
N PHE A 343 14.36 29.98 -7.66
CA PHE A 343 14.83 28.62 -7.85
C PHE A 343 14.36 27.68 -6.72
N ILE A 344 14.44 28.10 -5.46
CA ILE A 344 13.91 27.34 -4.31
C ILE A 344 12.39 27.14 -4.45
N LEU A 345 11.65 28.20 -4.79
CA LEU A 345 10.19 28.09 -5.00
C LEU A 345 9.85 27.10 -6.11
N ARG A 346 10.57 27.14 -7.24
CA ARG A 346 10.40 26.18 -8.33
C ARG A 346 10.61 24.74 -7.86
N LEU A 347 11.66 24.48 -7.08
CA LEU A 347 11.91 23.14 -6.50
C LEU A 347 10.78 22.71 -5.55
N MET A 348 10.25 23.64 -4.75
CA MET A 348 9.13 23.35 -3.87
C MET A 348 7.83 23.09 -4.65
N ARG A 349 7.61 23.74 -5.81
CA ARG A 349 6.50 23.45 -6.72
C ARG A 349 6.66 22.08 -7.38
N GLU A 350 7.84 21.77 -7.93
CA GLU A 350 8.18 20.47 -8.53
C GLU A 350 8.00 19.30 -7.54
N THR A 351 8.34 19.52 -6.27
CA THR A 351 8.19 18.51 -5.21
C THR A 351 6.81 18.50 -4.54
N GLY A 352 5.92 19.43 -4.90
CA GLY A 352 4.61 19.57 -4.24
C GLY A 352 4.69 19.95 -2.76
N ALA A 353 5.80 20.52 -2.30
CA ALA A 353 6.01 20.87 -0.91
C ALA A 353 5.27 22.17 -0.54
N THR A 354 4.29 22.07 0.36
CA THR A 354 3.53 23.19 0.96
C THR A 354 3.62 23.15 2.49
N GLY A 355 3.30 24.26 3.16
CA GLY A 355 3.41 24.38 4.62
C GLY A 355 4.86 24.44 5.13
N ALA A 356 5.80 24.88 4.29
CA ALA A 356 7.23 24.76 4.57
C ALA A 356 7.99 26.04 4.21
N ILE A 357 9.10 26.28 4.93
CA ILE A 357 10.14 27.25 4.60
C ILE A 357 11.46 26.53 4.38
N VAL A 358 12.17 26.87 3.32
CA VAL A 358 13.51 26.39 2.97
C VAL A 358 14.48 27.56 3.07
N VAL A 359 15.60 27.35 3.75
CA VAL A 359 16.74 28.27 3.82
C VAL A 359 17.95 27.58 3.23
N LEU A 360 18.54 28.16 2.19
CA LEU A 360 19.71 27.65 1.51
C LEU A 360 20.88 28.58 1.80
N THR A 361 21.87 28.04 2.51
CA THR A 361 23.07 28.75 2.89
C THR A 361 24.24 28.36 2.00
N ARG A 362 24.97 29.36 1.54
CA ARG A 362 26.20 29.19 0.75
C ARG A 362 27.37 29.96 1.36
N TRP A 363 28.51 29.28 1.45
CA TRP A 363 29.82 29.92 1.67
C TRP A 363 30.60 29.94 0.35
N TYR A 364 31.02 31.13 -0.08
CA TYR A 364 31.79 31.30 -1.32
C TYR A 364 33.27 30.98 -1.10
N GLY A 365 33.81 30.08 -1.92
CA GLY A 365 35.18 29.59 -1.83
C GLY A 365 36.23 30.34 -2.64
N GLY A 366 35.88 31.45 -3.31
CA GLY A 366 36.81 32.21 -4.16
C GLY A 366 36.79 31.87 -5.66
N GLU A 367 36.09 30.81 -6.08
CA GLU A 367 35.95 30.41 -7.49
C GLU A 367 34.50 30.48 -8.00
N MET A 368 34.32 31.01 -9.21
CA MET A 368 33.00 31.03 -9.86
C MET A 368 32.60 29.63 -10.34
N LEU A 369 31.60 29.04 -9.67
CA LEU A 369 31.07 27.71 -10.00
C LEU A 369 30.22 27.66 -11.28
N GLY A 370 29.82 28.80 -11.84
CA GLY A 370 28.96 28.82 -13.04
C GLY A 370 27.64 28.07 -12.80
N PRO A 371 27.17 27.25 -13.76
CA PRO A 371 25.94 26.46 -13.64
C PRO A 371 25.97 25.33 -12.60
N ASP A 372 27.15 24.83 -12.23
CA ASP A 372 27.27 23.69 -11.31
C ASP A 372 26.70 23.98 -9.91
N ARG A 373 26.71 25.26 -9.49
CA ARG A 373 26.10 25.68 -8.23
C ARG A 373 24.62 25.30 -8.15
N TRP A 374 23.87 25.47 -9.25
CA TRP A 374 22.44 25.14 -9.29
C TRP A 374 22.19 23.65 -9.11
N ARG A 375 23.08 22.80 -9.66
CA ARG A 375 23.00 21.35 -9.47
C ARG A 375 23.19 20.96 -8.01
N LEU A 376 24.17 21.56 -7.33
CA LEU A 376 24.45 21.28 -5.91
C LEU A 376 23.34 21.80 -5.00
N MET A 377 22.86 23.02 -5.24
CA MET A 377 21.74 23.61 -4.51
C MET A 377 20.48 22.75 -4.65
N ARG A 378 20.17 22.27 -5.86
CA ARG A 378 19.06 21.33 -6.10
C ARG A 378 19.17 20.09 -5.23
N THR A 379 20.35 19.45 -5.22
CA THR A 379 20.58 18.24 -4.43
C THR A 379 20.34 18.51 -2.93
N CYS A 380 20.90 19.59 -2.39
CA CYS A 380 20.75 19.94 -0.97
C CYS A 380 19.27 20.22 -0.61
N VAL A 381 18.57 21.01 -1.42
CA VAL A 381 17.17 21.38 -1.17
C VAL A 381 16.25 20.17 -1.26
N ILE A 382 16.42 19.31 -2.28
CA ILE A 382 15.62 18.08 -2.42
C ILE A 382 15.88 17.12 -1.26
N GLU A 383 17.13 16.96 -0.83
CA GLU A 383 17.47 16.12 0.32
C GLU A 383 16.79 16.64 1.61
N ALA A 384 16.94 17.94 1.91
CA ALA A 384 16.35 18.52 3.11
C ALA A 384 14.81 18.49 3.11
N LEU A 385 14.18 18.72 1.96
CA LEU A 385 12.72 18.58 1.80
C LEU A 385 12.28 17.13 2.03
N SER A 386 13.02 16.17 1.47
CA SER A 386 12.75 14.74 1.64
C SER A 386 12.90 14.30 3.10
N ASP A 387 13.91 14.80 3.81
CA ASP A 387 14.11 14.50 5.22
C ASP A 387 13.05 15.15 6.12
N ARG A 388 12.57 16.36 5.79
CA ARG A 388 11.45 16.97 6.53
C ARG A 388 10.18 16.13 6.38
N LEU A 389 9.91 15.58 5.20
CA LEU A 389 8.80 14.66 4.99
C LEU A 389 8.91 13.41 5.87
N ARG A 390 10.13 12.97 6.23
CA ARG A 390 10.37 11.87 7.20
C ARG A 390 10.04 12.29 8.64
N LEU A 391 10.38 13.52 9.04
CA LEU A 391 10.08 14.04 10.40
C LEU A 391 8.62 14.44 10.60
N SER A 392 7.94 14.97 9.57
CA SER A 392 6.50 15.26 9.62
C SER A 392 5.66 13.98 9.76
N GLN A 393 6.16 12.84 9.28
CA GLN A 393 5.55 11.53 9.53
C GLN A 393 5.74 11.03 10.97
N SER A 394 6.63 11.66 11.76
CA SER A 394 6.78 11.38 13.19
C SER A 394 5.79 12.15 14.06
N SER A 395 5.17 13.22 13.53
CA SER A 395 4.20 14.06 14.25
C SER A 395 2.78 14.03 13.69
N ALA A 396 2.58 13.55 12.46
CA ALA A 396 1.29 13.02 12.04
C ALA A 396 1.19 11.61 12.63
N GLY A 397 0.79 11.57 13.91
CA GLY A 397 0.63 10.33 14.65
C GLY A 397 -0.10 9.30 13.80
N HIS A 398 0.55 8.18 13.57
CA HIS A 398 -0.21 6.94 13.49
C HIS A 398 -0.82 6.78 14.87
N ASP A 399 -1.98 7.39 15.07
CA ASP A 399 -3.00 6.84 15.95
C ASP A 399 -3.00 5.35 15.64
N GLY A 400 -2.59 4.51 16.59
CA GLY A 400 -2.20 3.10 16.40
C GLY A 400 -3.31 2.30 15.72
N ALA A 401 -3.47 2.50 14.43
CA ALA A 401 -4.62 2.07 13.69
C ALA A 401 -4.10 1.32 12.49
N ALA A 402 -4.69 0.16 12.28
CA ALA A 402 -4.31 -0.66 11.16
C ALA A 402 -4.62 0.10 9.85
N VAL A 403 -3.82 -0.11 8.82
CA VAL A 403 -4.01 0.56 7.52
C VAL A 403 -4.10 -0.44 6.38
N TRP A 404 -4.80 -0.06 5.32
CA TRP A 404 -4.85 -0.73 4.04
C TRP A 404 -4.06 0.04 3.00
N ALA A 405 -3.35 -0.65 2.11
CA ALA A 405 -2.73 0.00 0.97
C ALA A 405 -3.74 0.17 -0.17
N LEU A 406 -3.86 1.40 -0.67
CA LEU A 406 -4.73 1.71 -1.80
C LEU A 406 -4.04 1.38 -3.12
N ASP A 407 -4.74 0.66 -3.98
CA ASP A 407 -4.37 0.40 -5.37
C ASP A 407 -5.01 1.47 -6.28
N LEU A 408 -4.33 2.60 -6.37
CA LEU A 408 -4.75 3.72 -7.23
C LEU A 408 -4.69 3.39 -8.72
N GLN A 409 -4.02 2.31 -9.11
CA GLN A 409 -3.90 1.93 -10.52
C GLN A 409 -5.17 1.29 -11.06
N HIS A 410 -5.88 0.49 -10.26
CA HIS A 410 -7.17 -0.05 -10.67
C HIS A 410 -8.17 1.07 -11.03
N VAL A 411 -8.08 2.21 -10.33
CA VAL A 411 -8.86 3.44 -10.61
C VAL A 411 -8.39 4.13 -11.89
N ALA A 412 -7.08 4.11 -12.19
CA ALA A 412 -6.51 4.70 -13.39
C ALA A 412 -6.81 3.87 -14.66
N SER A 413 -6.76 2.54 -14.56
CA SER A 413 -7.00 1.63 -15.70
C SER A 413 -8.48 1.40 -16.00
N ASN A 414 -9.38 1.71 -15.07
CA ASN A 414 -10.82 1.44 -15.21
C ASN A 414 -11.69 2.61 -14.72
N PRO A 415 -11.63 3.79 -15.38
CA PRO A 415 -12.39 4.98 -15.00
C PRO A 415 -13.91 4.85 -15.21
N THR A 416 -14.38 3.81 -15.90
CA THR A 416 -15.80 3.59 -16.26
C THR A 416 -16.56 2.65 -15.29
N GLY A 417 -15.95 2.29 -14.16
CA GLY A 417 -16.56 1.46 -13.12
C GLY A 417 -17.64 2.18 -12.31
N ASN A 418 -18.83 2.33 -12.89
CA ASN A 418 -20.12 2.47 -12.19
C ASN A 418 -20.22 3.51 -11.06
N SER A 419 -19.75 4.74 -11.29
CA SER A 419 -20.21 5.92 -10.54
C SER A 419 -21.27 6.66 -11.37
N ASN A 420 -22.55 6.43 -11.06
CA ASN A 420 -23.62 7.35 -11.46
C ASN A 420 -23.48 8.65 -10.65
N SER A 421 -22.53 9.49 -11.01
CA SER A 421 -22.45 10.88 -10.55
C SER A 421 -22.18 11.76 -11.77
N SER A 422 -23.23 12.51 -12.11
CA SER A 422 -23.34 13.67 -12.99
C SER A 422 -22.05 14.24 -13.61
N GLN A 423 -22.11 14.44 -14.93
CA GLN A 423 -21.30 15.40 -15.67
C GLN A 423 -21.19 16.74 -14.92
N GLY A 424 -19.96 17.20 -14.69
CA GLY A 424 -19.66 18.54 -14.21
C GLY A 424 -18.15 18.79 -14.13
N HIS A 425 -17.68 19.78 -14.91
CA HIS A 425 -16.42 20.52 -14.85
C HIS A 425 -15.06 19.78 -14.78
N GLU A 426 -14.23 20.01 -15.81
CA GLU A 426 -12.79 19.75 -15.82
C GLU A 426 -12.11 20.54 -14.68
N GLY A 427 -11.53 19.84 -13.70
CA GLY A 427 -10.70 20.46 -12.66
C GLY A 427 -10.97 20.09 -11.19
N CYS A 428 -11.70 19.00 -10.89
CA CYS A 428 -12.00 18.61 -9.50
C CYS A 428 -11.39 17.25 -9.10
N ASP A 429 -10.80 17.24 -7.90
CA ASP A 429 -10.37 16.09 -7.10
C ASP A 429 -11.14 14.80 -7.41
N ARG A 430 -10.45 13.84 -8.01
CA ARG A 430 -11.06 12.53 -8.23
C ARG A 430 -11.14 11.78 -6.91
N SER A 431 -12.33 11.83 -6.32
CA SER A 431 -12.72 11.13 -5.10
C SER A 431 -12.18 9.70 -5.06
N VAL A 432 -11.38 9.39 -4.03
CA VAL A 432 -10.79 8.07 -3.73
C VAL A 432 -11.86 7.09 -3.20
N VAL A 433 -13.10 7.54 -3.04
CA VAL A 433 -14.23 6.70 -2.60
C VAL A 433 -14.50 5.63 -3.66
N GLY A 434 -14.09 4.39 -3.38
CA GLY A 434 -14.19 3.25 -4.29
C GLY A 434 -12.86 2.77 -4.88
N ALA A 435 -11.72 3.35 -4.47
CA ALA A 435 -10.40 2.84 -4.85
C ALA A 435 -10.20 1.40 -4.39
N ALA A 436 -9.62 0.56 -5.25
CA ALA A 436 -9.34 -0.82 -4.93
C ALA A 436 -8.28 -0.89 -3.82
N ILE A 437 -8.40 -1.86 -2.92
CA ILE A 437 -7.42 -2.12 -1.86
C ILE A 437 -6.57 -3.32 -2.29
N HIS A 438 -5.27 -3.29 -1.99
CA HIS A 438 -4.43 -4.46 -2.12
C HIS A 438 -4.86 -5.54 -1.13
N ARG A 439 -5.63 -6.52 -1.62
CA ARG A 439 -6.22 -7.58 -0.79
C ARG A 439 -5.15 -8.53 -0.22
N PRO A 440 -5.13 -8.79 1.10
CA PRO A 440 -4.11 -9.62 1.74
C PRO A 440 -4.19 -11.09 1.32
N GLU A 441 -5.38 -11.60 0.96
CA GLU A 441 -5.56 -13.00 0.55
C GLU A 441 -4.78 -13.32 -0.73
N SER A 442 -4.70 -12.33 -1.64
CA SER A 442 -4.00 -12.48 -2.92
C SER A 442 -2.48 -12.53 -2.69
N ALA A 443 -1.96 -11.67 -1.83
CA ALA A 443 -0.55 -11.68 -1.43
C ALA A 443 -0.16 -13.00 -0.75
N ARG A 444 -0.99 -13.47 0.19
CA ARG A 444 -0.80 -14.76 0.87
C ARG A 444 -0.82 -15.94 -0.11
N ALA A 445 -1.82 -16.01 -0.99
CA ALA A 445 -1.92 -17.07 -1.98
C ALA A 445 -0.73 -17.06 -2.95
N TYR A 446 -0.16 -15.89 -3.24
CA TYR A 446 1.03 -15.76 -4.06
C TYR A 446 2.27 -16.35 -3.37
N LEU A 447 2.48 -16.06 -2.08
CA LEU A 447 3.59 -16.63 -1.30
C LEU A 447 3.51 -18.16 -1.23
N LEU A 448 2.33 -18.72 -0.92
CA LEU A 448 2.14 -20.16 -0.76
C LEU A 448 2.43 -20.98 -2.03
N LYS A 449 2.46 -20.34 -3.20
CA LYS A 449 2.67 -20.99 -4.50
C LYS A 449 4.06 -20.78 -5.09
N SER A 450 4.92 -19.96 -4.46
CA SER A 450 6.08 -19.38 -5.15
C SER A 450 7.45 -20.02 -4.86
N PHE A 451 7.58 -20.88 -3.85
CA PHE A 451 8.90 -21.31 -3.32
C PHE A 451 9.19 -22.80 -3.54
N ALA A 452 9.57 -23.16 -4.78
CA ALA A 452 9.86 -24.54 -5.20
C ALA A 452 11.30 -24.96 -4.87
N SER A 453 11.58 -26.25 -4.61
CA SER A 453 12.97 -26.73 -4.44
C SER A 453 13.70 -26.98 -5.77
N GLY A 454 13.01 -26.89 -6.91
CA GLY A 454 13.63 -27.04 -8.22
C GLY A 454 12.71 -26.64 -9.39
N PRO A 455 13.26 -26.58 -10.62
CA PRO A 455 12.50 -26.18 -11.81
C PRO A 455 11.38 -27.17 -12.19
N SER A 456 11.42 -28.41 -11.70
CA SER A 456 10.45 -29.47 -11.99
C SER A 456 9.27 -29.56 -11.00
N SER A 457 9.35 -28.96 -9.80
CA SER A 457 8.30 -29.09 -8.77
C SER A 457 7.12 -28.13 -8.94
N GLN A 458 7.17 -27.19 -9.89
CA GLN A 458 5.98 -26.45 -10.33
C GLN A 458 5.37 -27.09 -11.57
N GLY A 459 4.28 -27.84 -11.35
CA GLY A 459 3.58 -28.62 -12.36
C GLY A 459 3.22 -27.83 -13.62
N ASN A 460 3.97 -28.10 -14.70
CA ASN A 460 3.48 -27.84 -16.04
C ASN A 460 2.57 -29.01 -16.41
N SER A 461 1.26 -28.80 -16.32
CA SER A 461 0.25 -29.78 -16.72
C SER A 461 0.20 -29.93 -18.24
N LYS A 462 1.22 -30.55 -18.84
CA LYS A 462 1.17 -31.08 -20.21
C LYS A 462 1.38 -32.59 -20.19
N GLY A 463 0.27 -33.33 -20.30
CA GLY A 463 0.23 -34.52 -21.15
C GLY A 463 0.66 -35.88 -20.58
N GLY A 464 0.54 -36.15 -19.28
CA GLY A 464 0.66 -37.52 -18.74
C GLY A 464 -0.69 -38.12 -18.39
N LYS A 465 -1.11 -39.20 -19.07
CA LYS A 465 -2.30 -40.00 -18.71
C LYS A 465 -2.02 -40.79 -17.42
N THR A 466 -2.17 -40.17 -16.25
CA THR A 466 -2.26 -40.88 -14.97
C THR A 466 -3.56 -40.52 -14.27
N GLY A 467 -4.15 -41.50 -13.56
CA GLY A 467 -5.50 -41.42 -13.01
C GLY A 467 -5.70 -40.28 -12.01
N THR A 468 -6.92 -39.73 -11.97
CA THR A 468 -7.32 -38.53 -11.22
C THR A 468 -6.92 -38.55 -9.73
N LYS A 469 -6.88 -39.72 -9.08
CA LYS A 469 -6.45 -39.87 -7.67
C LYS A 469 -4.94 -39.67 -7.47
N SER A 470 -4.10 -40.17 -8.37
CA SER A 470 -2.63 -40.03 -8.29
C SER A 470 -2.19 -38.57 -8.48
N ARG A 471 -2.87 -37.83 -9.36
CA ARG A 471 -2.56 -36.42 -9.63
C ARG A 471 -2.92 -35.48 -8.46
N LEU A 472 -3.89 -35.84 -7.62
CA LEU A 472 -4.27 -35.06 -6.44
C LEU A 472 -3.24 -35.22 -5.31
N ALA A 473 -2.81 -36.45 -5.02
CA ALA A 473 -1.79 -36.72 -4.01
C ALA A 473 -0.45 -36.04 -4.32
N VAL A 474 0.03 -36.15 -5.57
CA VAL A 474 1.27 -35.48 -6.01
C VAL A 474 1.15 -33.95 -5.91
N LYS A 475 -0.05 -33.40 -6.14
CA LYS A 475 -0.28 -31.96 -6.00
C LYS A 475 -0.26 -31.53 -4.53
N GLU A 476 -0.88 -32.28 -3.64
CA GLU A 476 -0.85 -31.99 -2.19
C GLU A 476 0.56 -32.07 -1.61
N GLU A 477 1.35 -33.07 -2.01
CA GLU A 477 2.76 -33.19 -1.62
C GLU A 477 3.58 -31.99 -2.12
N SER A 478 3.39 -31.59 -3.38
CA SER A 478 4.07 -30.40 -3.92
C SER A 478 3.64 -29.12 -3.20
N GLU A 479 2.36 -28.98 -2.84
CA GLU A 479 1.87 -27.82 -2.10
C GLU A 479 2.32 -27.81 -0.63
N ALA A 480 2.62 -28.97 -0.04
CA ALA A 480 3.22 -29.10 1.28
C ALA A 480 4.71 -28.70 1.26
N GLU A 481 5.45 -29.13 0.24
CA GLU A 481 6.85 -28.72 0.00
C GLU A 481 6.96 -27.19 -0.16
N LEU A 482 6.11 -26.59 -0.99
CA LEU A 482 6.07 -25.12 -1.18
C LEU A 482 5.81 -24.38 0.15
N ARG A 483 4.91 -24.90 0.99
CA ARG A 483 4.61 -24.34 2.31
C ARG A 483 5.79 -24.47 3.27
N GLN A 484 6.46 -25.61 3.28
CA GLN A 484 7.63 -25.83 4.12
C GLN A 484 8.79 -24.90 3.73
N ASN A 485 9.05 -24.76 2.44
CA ASN A 485 10.07 -23.85 1.92
C ASN A 485 9.77 -22.38 2.25
N LEU A 486 8.51 -21.95 2.12
CA LEU A 486 8.07 -20.64 2.57
C LEU A 486 8.34 -20.45 4.07
N GLY A 487 8.02 -21.46 4.89
CA GLY A 487 8.24 -21.41 6.33
C GLY A 487 9.71 -21.24 6.70
N LYS A 488 10.61 -21.96 6.02
CA LYS A 488 12.06 -21.84 6.21
C LYS A 488 12.59 -20.47 5.75
N LEU A 489 12.10 -19.94 4.62
CA LEU A 489 12.48 -18.60 4.14
C LEU A 489 12.05 -17.51 5.14
N LEU A 490 10.80 -17.54 5.60
CA LEU A 490 10.30 -16.59 6.60
C LEU A 490 11.05 -16.70 7.92
N GLY A 491 11.40 -17.92 8.34
CA GLY A 491 12.26 -18.14 9.49
C GLY A 491 13.67 -17.58 9.33
N ALA A 492 14.31 -17.80 8.18
CA ALA A 492 15.63 -17.24 7.89
C ALA A 492 15.63 -15.70 7.92
N LEU A 493 14.62 -15.08 7.31
CA LEU A 493 14.42 -13.63 7.36
C LEU A 493 14.14 -13.13 8.77
N ARG A 494 13.36 -13.88 9.56
CA ARG A 494 13.05 -13.54 10.94
C ARG A 494 14.30 -13.53 11.81
N LEU A 495 15.10 -14.59 11.76
CA LEU A 495 16.38 -14.66 12.47
C LEU A 495 17.33 -13.55 12.03
N LEU A 496 17.31 -13.21 10.74
CA LEU A 496 18.05 -12.06 10.21
C LEU A 496 17.65 -10.75 10.87
N PHE A 497 16.38 -10.39 10.82
CA PHE A 497 15.89 -9.13 11.39
C PHE A 497 15.97 -9.10 12.92
N GLU A 498 15.76 -10.23 13.61
CA GLU A 498 15.93 -10.34 15.06
C GLU A 498 17.38 -10.07 15.47
N SER A 499 18.36 -10.49 14.67
CA SER A 499 19.78 -10.17 14.92
C SER A 499 20.09 -8.67 14.75
N TRP A 500 19.33 -7.96 13.92
CA TRP A 500 19.54 -6.53 13.64
C TRP A 500 18.76 -5.61 14.57
N ALA A 501 17.62 -6.08 15.09
CA ALA A 501 16.70 -5.26 15.90
C ALA A 501 17.37 -4.59 17.13
N PRO A 502 18.33 -5.21 17.85
CA PRO A 502 19.03 -4.54 18.95
C PRO A 502 20.00 -3.43 18.51
N GLN A 503 20.42 -3.41 17.24
CA GLN A 503 21.53 -2.58 16.78
C GLN A 503 21.14 -1.49 15.79
N ILE A 504 20.05 -1.70 15.05
CA ILE A 504 19.59 -0.81 14.00
C ILE A 504 18.18 -0.35 14.39
N SER A 505 17.97 0.96 14.49
CA SER A 505 16.64 1.49 14.75
C SER A 505 15.67 1.11 13.63
N PRO A 506 14.36 0.96 13.90
CA PRO A 506 13.40 0.56 12.86
C PRO A 506 13.40 1.49 11.63
N GLN A 507 13.64 2.79 11.83
CA GLN A 507 13.73 3.77 10.74
C GLN A 507 14.98 3.56 9.88
N GLU A 508 16.11 3.27 10.52
CA GLU A 508 17.37 2.99 9.83
C GLU A 508 17.31 1.64 9.08
N MET A 509 16.58 0.67 9.64
CA MET A 509 16.32 -0.62 9.01
C MET A 509 15.52 -0.47 7.71
N ASP A 510 14.45 0.35 7.71
CA ASP A 510 13.71 0.66 6.49
C ASP A 510 14.57 1.41 5.45
N ARG A 511 15.39 2.36 5.91
CA ARG A 511 16.31 3.12 5.03
C ARG A 511 17.29 2.21 4.29
N ARG A 512 17.82 1.19 4.97
CA ARG A 512 18.77 0.22 4.39
C ARG A 512 18.09 -1.00 3.74
N ALA A 513 16.78 -1.16 3.90
CA ALA A 513 16.03 -2.34 3.48
C ALA A 513 16.25 -2.72 2.01
N TRP A 514 16.31 -1.75 1.10
CA TRP A 514 16.58 -2.03 -0.31
C TRP A 514 17.97 -2.63 -0.55
N GLN A 515 19.00 -2.12 0.13
CA GLN A 515 20.37 -2.63 0.01
C GLN A 515 20.46 -4.07 0.54
N PHE A 516 19.78 -4.36 1.65
CA PHE A 516 19.68 -5.70 2.20
C PHE A 516 18.92 -6.66 1.29
N TYR A 517 17.78 -6.24 0.75
CA TYR A 517 17.01 -7.02 -0.22
C TYR A 517 17.84 -7.40 -1.45
N VAL A 518 18.67 -6.49 -1.96
CA VAL A 518 19.56 -6.77 -3.10
C VAL A 518 20.56 -7.90 -2.82
N ARG A 519 20.98 -8.08 -1.55
CA ARG A 519 21.86 -9.18 -1.13
C ARG A 519 21.13 -10.51 -0.92
N VAL A 520 19.84 -10.46 -0.61
CA VAL A 520 19.01 -11.63 -0.27
C VAL A 520 18.23 -12.18 -1.48
N ARG A 521 18.09 -11.42 -2.57
CA ARG A 521 17.30 -11.83 -3.73
C ARG A 521 18.02 -12.87 -4.61
N PRO A 522 17.28 -13.68 -5.39
CA PRO A 522 17.88 -14.56 -6.38
C PRO A 522 18.64 -13.80 -7.48
N ASP A 523 19.76 -14.38 -7.91
CA ASP A 523 20.52 -13.93 -9.06
C ASP A 523 19.83 -14.37 -10.36
N VAL A 524 19.48 -13.37 -11.18
CA VAL A 524 18.93 -13.55 -12.52
C VAL A 524 19.51 -12.46 -13.43
N GLU A 525 19.50 -12.71 -14.73
CA GLU A 525 20.07 -11.82 -15.75
C GLU A 525 19.58 -10.37 -15.62
N SER A 526 20.40 -9.44 -16.14
CA SER A 526 20.04 -8.02 -16.20
C SER A 526 19.26 -7.73 -17.48
N GLY A 527 18.33 -6.76 -17.42
CA GLY A 527 17.54 -6.34 -18.57
C GLY A 527 16.20 -7.08 -18.71
N PRO A 528 15.59 -7.07 -19.91
CA PRO A 528 14.28 -7.69 -20.15
C PRO A 528 14.27 -9.21 -19.94
N SER A 529 15.38 -9.91 -20.20
CA SER A 529 15.48 -11.38 -20.02
C SER A 529 15.37 -11.81 -18.56
N GLY A 530 15.82 -10.98 -17.62
CA GLY A 530 15.66 -11.21 -16.19
C GLY A 530 14.30 -10.80 -15.61
N TRP A 531 13.43 -10.18 -16.42
CA TRP A 531 12.11 -9.76 -15.97
C TRP A 531 11.22 -10.98 -15.72
N GLY A 532 10.86 -11.21 -14.45
CA GLY A 532 10.06 -12.37 -14.06
C GLY A 532 10.79 -13.71 -14.14
N ALA A 533 12.11 -13.70 -14.37
CA ALA A 533 12.94 -14.91 -14.36
C ALA A 533 13.09 -15.46 -12.94
N LYS A 534 13.21 -16.79 -12.86
CA LYS A 534 13.49 -17.53 -11.63
C LYS A 534 15.00 -17.68 -11.46
N GLY A 535 15.45 -17.64 -10.22
CA GLY A 535 16.83 -17.92 -9.84
C GLY A 535 16.88 -18.80 -8.60
N TRP A 536 18.07 -19.31 -8.32
CA TRP A 536 18.36 -20.01 -7.08
C TRP A 536 18.57 -19.01 -5.95
N LEU A 537 18.03 -19.35 -4.78
CA LEU A 537 18.19 -18.63 -3.53
C LEU A 537 18.62 -19.62 -2.45
N ASN A 538 19.85 -19.48 -1.98
CA ASN A 538 20.37 -20.27 -0.86
C ASN A 538 19.98 -19.60 0.46
N LEU A 539 19.30 -20.29 1.36
CA LEU A 539 18.87 -19.68 2.63
C LEU A 539 20.06 -19.43 3.60
N ASN A 540 21.16 -20.15 3.46
CA ASN A 540 22.38 -19.92 4.24
C ASN A 540 22.95 -18.52 3.98
N SER A 541 22.86 -18.00 2.75
CA SER A 541 23.35 -16.64 2.47
C SER A 541 22.56 -15.56 3.23
N ILE A 542 21.29 -15.83 3.55
CA ILE A 542 20.46 -14.96 4.39
C ILE A 542 20.93 -15.03 5.84
N LEU A 543 21.16 -16.24 6.37
CA LEU A 543 21.64 -16.45 7.74
C LEU A 543 23.03 -15.85 7.98
N GLN A 544 23.90 -15.84 6.97
CA GLN A 544 25.23 -15.22 7.03
C GLN A 544 25.20 -13.70 7.12
N LEU A 545 24.10 -13.05 6.73
CA LEU A 545 23.92 -11.60 6.86
C LEU A 545 23.52 -11.16 8.28
N ARG A 546 23.27 -12.11 9.18
CA ARG A 546 23.03 -11.83 10.60
C ARG A 546 24.19 -11.06 11.18
N TYR A 547 23.88 -10.23 12.18
CA TYR A 547 24.96 -9.63 12.94
C TYR A 547 25.71 -10.74 13.67
N GLN A 548 26.96 -10.95 13.30
CA GLN A 548 27.86 -11.82 14.05
C GLN A 548 28.30 -11.01 15.27
N GLU A 549 27.86 -11.40 16.47
CA GLU A 549 28.60 -11.01 17.67
C GLU A 549 30.04 -11.42 17.41
N LYS A 550 30.95 -10.45 17.33
CA LYS A 550 32.37 -10.75 17.42
C LYS A 550 32.52 -11.42 18.78
N SER A 551 32.64 -12.75 18.76
CA SER A 551 33.17 -13.50 19.88
C SER A 551 34.58 -12.96 20.06
N ASP A 552 34.73 -11.98 20.95
CA ASP A 552 36.00 -11.64 21.57
C ASP A 552 36.45 -12.87 22.37
N LYS A 553 36.99 -13.85 21.64
CA LYS A 553 37.73 -14.99 22.13
C LYS A 553 38.95 -15.19 21.23
N ALA A 554 40.00 -14.42 21.53
CA ALA A 554 41.35 -14.90 21.81
C ALA A 554 42.24 -13.69 22.13
#